data_AF-A0A537A6L5-F1
#
_entry.id   AF-A0A537A6L5-F1
#
_cell.length_a   1.000
_cell.length_b   1.000
_cell.length_c   1.000
_cell.angle_alpha   90.00
_cell.angle_beta   90.00
_cell.angle_gamma   90.00
#
_symmetry.space_group_name_H-M   'P 1'
#
loop_
_entity.id
_entity.type
_entity.pdbx_description
1 polymer ?
#
loop_
_entity_poly.entity_id
_entity_poly.type
_entity_poly.pdbx_seq_one_letter_code
_entity_poly.pdbx_strand_id
1 'polypeptide(L)'
;MLPVKIKGRPYIISTDESGGAGGAGGLRAACARGASAGGYPNVIDVSDETHPKIVAKIMLEVSLPANCSLMLNDPPDAGGAIPNYSAERCTVDSQENATMLACGWVNAGLRVFDIRDPYHPKEIAYWKPPATRTAFLPGSGAWGPGVDRTFDKIAGYMRFHKRSRGHDKGKENHNDHNDRNGNGKDGHELEIWTVSDSNGFQVLRFTDSFKVHHKDLLDDSDDE
;
A
#
# COMPACT_ATOMS: atom_id res chain seq x y z
N MET A 1 11.69 3.61 8.61
CA MET A 1 12.63 3.50 7.47
C MET A 1 12.77 2.03 7.12
N LEU A 2 12.73 1.70 5.84
CA LEU A 2 12.73 0.34 5.30
C LEU A 2 13.93 0.18 4.34
N PRO A 3 14.99 -0.54 4.74
CA PRO A 3 16.09 -0.84 3.83
C PRO A 3 15.65 -1.87 2.78
N VAL A 4 16.05 -1.64 1.53
CA VAL A 4 15.72 -2.49 0.38
C VAL A 4 16.88 -2.52 -0.61
N LYS A 5 16.95 -3.57 -1.43
CA LYS A 5 17.78 -3.60 -2.64
C LYS A 5 16.89 -3.64 -3.87
N ILE A 6 17.20 -2.79 -4.84
CA ILE A 6 16.54 -2.75 -6.15
C ILE A 6 17.63 -2.99 -7.19
N LYS A 7 17.54 -4.08 -7.95
CA LYS A 7 18.58 -4.50 -8.91
C LYS A 7 19.98 -4.53 -8.28
N GLY A 8 20.07 -5.09 -7.07
CA GLY A 8 21.31 -5.23 -6.30
C GLY A 8 21.85 -3.94 -5.65
N ARG A 9 21.25 -2.77 -5.91
CA ARG A 9 21.68 -1.49 -5.32
C ARG A 9 20.89 -1.17 -4.05
N PRO A 10 21.52 -0.68 -2.97
CA PRO A 10 20.85 -0.44 -1.70
C PRO A 10 20.12 0.91 -1.68
N TYR A 11 18.89 0.89 -1.17
CA TYR A 11 18.04 2.05 -0.96
C TYR A 11 17.39 2.00 0.42
N ILE A 12 16.94 3.15 0.91
CA ILE A 12 16.03 3.27 2.05
C ILE A 12 14.72 3.89 1.58
N ILE A 13 13.61 3.26 1.95
CA ILE A 13 12.29 3.90 1.87
C ILE A 13 11.98 4.54 3.23
N SER A 14 11.90 5.86 3.26
CA SER A 14 11.44 6.61 4.44
C SER A 14 9.97 6.96 4.29
N THR A 15 9.16 6.83 5.34
CA THR A 15 7.79 7.34 5.38
C THR A 15 7.69 8.58 6.26
N ASP A 16 6.76 9.47 5.93
CA ASP A 16 6.40 10.67 6.68
C ASP A 16 4.90 10.58 6.99
N GLU A 17 4.56 10.42 8.27
CA GLU A 17 3.18 10.20 8.74
C GLU A 17 2.40 11.51 8.92
N SER A 18 3.02 12.69 8.68
CA SER A 18 2.45 13.99 9.07
C SER A 18 2.44 15.04 7.96
N GLY A 19 3.45 15.06 7.09
CA GLY A 19 3.58 16.08 6.06
C GLY A 19 3.65 17.50 6.63
N GLY A 20 3.30 18.48 5.80
CA GLY A 20 3.25 19.88 6.23
C GLY A 20 2.12 20.16 7.23
N ALA A 21 1.01 19.41 7.16
CA ALA A 21 -0.18 19.63 7.98
C ALA A 21 0.02 19.24 9.45
N GLY A 22 0.96 18.35 9.76
CA GLY A 22 1.35 18.04 11.14
C GLY A 22 2.22 19.13 11.81
N GLY A 23 2.67 20.13 11.06
CA GLY A 23 3.48 21.23 11.57
C GLY A 23 2.68 22.40 12.16
N ALA A 24 3.41 23.43 12.60
CA ALA A 24 2.81 24.65 13.15
C ALA A 24 1.84 25.32 12.16
N GLY A 25 0.62 25.60 12.64
CA GLY A 25 -0.46 26.22 11.87
C GLY A 25 -1.32 25.26 11.03
N GLY A 26 -1.06 23.94 11.13
CA GLY A 26 -1.89 22.91 10.50
C GLY A 26 -1.94 22.98 8.97
N LEU A 27 -3.00 22.38 8.40
CA LEU A 27 -3.21 22.28 6.96
C LEU A 27 -3.15 23.65 6.23
N ARG A 28 -3.81 24.68 6.76
CA ARG A 28 -3.83 26.02 6.14
C ARG A 28 -2.43 26.61 6.01
N ALA A 29 -1.64 26.53 7.09
CA ALA A 29 -0.27 27.05 7.08
C ALA A 29 0.67 26.19 6.22
N ALA A 30 0.45 24.89 6.14
CA ALA A 30 1.18 23.99 5.25
C ALA A 30 1.01 24.41 3.79
N CYS A 31 -0.25 24.60 3.34
CA CYS A 31 -0.54 25.01 1.98
C CYS A 31 -0.01 26.42 1.68
N ALA A 32 -0.11 27.36 2.63
CA ALA A 32 0.42 28.71 2.46
C ALA A 32 1.94 28.74 2.25
N ARG A 33 2.68 27.75 2.77
CA ARG A 33 4.13 27.61 2.57
C ARG A 33 4.50 26.75 1.35
N GLY A 34 3.53 26.28 0.56
CA GLY A 34 3.77 25.39 -0.57
C GLY A 34 4.30 24.01 -0.15
N ALA A 35 3.96 23.54 1.04
CA ALA A 35 4.27 22.18 1.48
C ALA A 35 3.19 21.20 0.99
N SER A 36 3.53 19.92 0.91
CA SER A 36 2.52 18.86 0.84
C SER A 36 1.66 18.90 2.11
N ALA A 37 0.35 18.70 1.97
CA ALA A 37 -0.55 18.57 3.11
C ALA A 37 -0.20 17.34 3.94
N GLY A 38 -0.31 16.15 3.35
CA GLY A 38 0.06 14.87 3.98
C GLY A 38 1.51 14.48 3.72
N GLY A 39 2.05 13.58 4.53
CA GLY A 39 3.38 13.04 4.31
C GLY A 39 3.39 11.93 3.26
N TYR A 40 4.57 11.60 2.75
CA TYR A 40 4.76 10.71 1.62
C TYR A 40 6.09 9.96 1.70
N PRO A 41 6.25 8.81 1.02
CA PRO A 41 7.51 8.09 1.03
C PRO A 41 8.59 8.78 0.18
N ASN A 42 9.84 8.71 0.64
CA ASN A 42 11.01 9.03 -0.17
C ASN A 42 11.78 7.75 -0.49
N VAL A 43 12.31 7.65 -1.71
CA VAL A 43 13.32 6.67 -2.09
C VAL A 43 14.68 7.33 -1.93
N ILE A 44 15.53 6.75 -1.08
CA ILE A 44 16.84 7.29 -0.73
C ILE A 44 17.91 6.31 -1.22
N ASP A 45 18.74 6.72 -2.18
CA ASP A 45 19.92 5.96 -2.58
C ASP A 45 20.97 6.04 -1.47
N VAL A 46 21.41 4.87 -1.01
CA VAL A 46 22.44 4.70 0.02
C VAL A 46 23.58 3.82 -0.48
N SER A 47 23.82 3.80 -1.80
CA SER A 47 24.99 3.14 -2.41
C SER A 47 26.32 3.66 -1.85
N ASP A 48 26.33 4.91 -1.40
CA ASP A 48 27.37 5.48 -0.53
C ASP A 48 26.68 5.99 0.75
N GLU A 49 26.86 5.26 1.86
CA GLU A 49 26.24 5.58 3.15
C GLU A 49 26.71 6.93 3.72
N THR A 50 27.85 7.46 3.26
CA THR A 50 28.34 8.78 3.67
C THR A 50 27.72 9.93 2.89
N HIS A 51 27.03 9.64 1.77
CA HIS A 51 26.38 10.63 0.91
C HIS A 51 24.98 10.16 0.43
N PRO A 52 24.03 9.92 1.36
CA PRO A 52 22.68 9.49 1.00
C PRO A 52 21.94 10.57 0.18
N LYS A 53 21.15 10.15 -0.81
CA LYS A 53 20.41 11.07 -1.70
C LYS A 53 18.98 10.63 -1.88
N ILE A 54 18.02 11.55 -1.68
CA ILE A 54 16.64 11.32 -2.10
C ILE A 54 16.61 11.34 -3.64
N VAL A 55 16.29 10.19 -4.24
CA VAL A 55 16.22 10.01 -5.70
C VAL A 55 14.80 10.08 -6.23
N ALA A 56 13.81 9.81 -5.39
CA ALA A 56 12.40 9.99 -5.73
C ALA A 56 11.54 10.34 -4.51
N LYS A 57 10.43 11.02 -4.77
CA LYS A 57 9.36 11.30 -3.81
C LYS A 57 8.10 10.64 -4.34
N ILE A 58 7.55 9.68 -3.60
CA ILE A 58 6.36 8.93 -4.02
C ILE A 58 5.15 9.71 -3.53
N MET A 59 4.62 10.60 -4.36
CA MET A 59 3.45 11.41 -4.00
C MET A 59 2.21 10.89 -4.70
N LEU A 60 1.09 10.80 -3.96
CA LEU A 60 -0.24 10.79 -4.58
C LEU A 60 -0.59 12.20 -5.07
N GLU A 61 -1.57 12.33 -5.94
CA GLU A 61 -2.06 13.65 -6.38
C GLU A 61 -2.48 14.54 -5.19
N VAL A 62 -3.11 13.95 -4.17
CA VAL A 62 -3.49 14.64 -2.91
C VAL A 62 -2.27 15.07 -2.07
N SER A 63 -1.10 14.47 -2.29
CA SER A 63 0.16 14.85 -1.65
C SER A 63 0.98 15.85 -2.48
N LEU A 64 0.52 16.24 -3.67
CA LEU A 64 1.21 17.26 -4.46
C LEU A 64 1.02 18.63 -3.79
N PRO A 65 2.08 19.41 -3.55
CA PRO A 65 1.96 20.75 -2.98
C PRO A 65 1.01 21.67 -3.76
N ALA A 66 0.98 21.53 -5.09
CA ALA A 66 0.08 22.28 -5.97
C ALA A 66 -1.41 22.01 -5.66
N ASN A 67 -1.73 20.81 -5.16
CA ASN A 67 -3.09 20.39 -4.84
C ASN A 67 -3.45 20.62 -3.36
N CYS A 68 -2.51 21.07 -2.52
CA CYS A 68 -2.74 21.22 -1.07
C CYS A 68 -3.97 22.07 -0.76
N SER A 69 -4.14 23.20 -1.46
CA SER A 69 -5.28 24.10 -1.22
C SER A 69 -6.64 23.48 -1.53
N LEU A 70 -6.70 22.45 -2.39
CA LEU A 70 -7.94 21.73 -2.70
C LEU A 70 -8.46 20.97 -1.48
N MET A 71 -7.57 20.44 -0.64
CA MET A 71 -7.90 19.71 0.58
C MET A 71 -8.56 20.57 1.66
N LEU A 72 -8.43 21.90 1.58
CA LEU A 72 -9.10 22.81 2.53
C LEU A 72 -10.63 22.73 2.44
N ASN A 73 -11.16 22.18 1.34
CA ASN A 73 -12.58 22.02 1.09
C ASN A 73 -13.05 20.57 1.24
N ASP A 74 -12.17 19.65 1.67
CA ASP A 74 -12.57 18.26 1.87
C ASP A 74 -13.62 18.17 2.98
N PRO A 75 -14.71 17.42 2.76
CA PRO A 75 -15.75 17.27 3.76
C PRO A 75 -15.17 16.53 4.97
N PRO A 76 -15.38 17.05 6.19
CA PRO A 76 -14.94 16.35 7.39
C PRO A 76 -15.76 15.07 7.61
N ASP A 77 -15.15 14.10 8.29
CA ASP A 77 -15.90 12.95 8.80
C ASP A 77 -16.70 13.31 10.05
N ALA A 78 -17.46 12.35 10.57
CA ALA A 78 -18.09 12.49 11.87
C ALA A 78 -17.08 12.90 12.96
N GLY A 79 -17.37 14.01 13.64
CA GLY A 79 -16.47 14.60 14.64
C GLY A 79 -15.60 15.75 14.10
N GLY A 80 -15.74 16.13 12.83
CA GLY A 80 -15.15 17.37 12.29
C GLY A 80 -13.70 17.26 11.81
N ALA A 81 -13.11 16.06 11.85
CA ALA A 81 -11.76 15.82 11.36
C ALA A 81 -11.74 15.76 9.82
N ILE A 82 -10.85 16.55 9.20
CA ILE A 82 -10.57 16.48 7.77
C ILE A 82 -9.85 15.15 7.48
N PRO A 83 -10.15 14.45 6.37
CA PRO A 83 -9.42 13.24 5.99
C PRO A 83 -7.91 13.45 5.96
N ASN A 84 -7.17 12.45 6.47
CA ASN A 84 -5.72 12.42 6.41
C ASN A 84 -5.27 11.51 5.25
N TYR A 85 -4.42 12.04 4.38
CA TYR A 85 -3.83 11.34 3.25
C TYR A 85 -2.30 11.29 3.36
N SER A 86 -1.78 11.05 4.57
CA SER A 86 -0.36 10.81 4.81
C SER A 86 -0.03 9.32 4.62
N ALA A 87 1.14 9.04 4.08
CA ALA A 87 1.69 7.68 4.07
C ALA A 87 2.17 7.31 5.48
N GLU A 88 1.75 6.16 5.98
CA GLU A 88 2.08 5.70 7.33
C GLU A 88 3.24 4.72 7.28
N ARG A 89 2.91 3.49 6.89
CA ARG A 89 3.84 2.36 6.81
C ARG A 89 3.92 1.90 5.38
N CYS A 90 5.09 1.40 5.00
CA CYS A 90 5.28 0.71 3.73
C CYS A 90 6.03 -0.61 3.94
N THR A 91 5.84 -1.53 3.00
CA THR A 91 6.57 -2.79 2.89
C THR A 91 6.91 -3.06 1.42
N VAL A 92 7.86 -3.94 1.17
CA VAL A 92 8.19 -4.42 -0.19
C VAL A 92 7.88 -5.90 -0.33
N ASP A 93 7.75 -6.34 -1.58
CA ASP A 93 7.60 -7.75 -1.96
C ASP A 93 8.82 -8.59 -1.61
N SER A 94 10.03 -8.04 -1.78
CA SER A 94 11.29 -8.64 -1.35
C SER A 94 12.25 -7.55 -0.87
N GLN A 95 12.92 -7.74 0.27
CA GLN A 95 13.93 -6.78 0.73
C GLN A 95 15.23 -6.85 -0.08
N GLU A 96 15.57 -8.01 -0.64
CA GLU A 96 16.83 -8.23 -1.38
C GLU A 96 16.69 -7.98 -2.89
N ASN A 97 15.46 -8.05 -3.42
CA ASN A 97 15.17 -7.78 -4.82
C ASN A 97 13.78 -7.14 -4.96
N ALA A 98 13.63 -5.92 -4.44
CA ALA A 98 12.34 -5.25 -4.37
C ALA A 98 11.88 -4.82 -5.77
N THR A 99 10.66 -5.21 -6.14
CA THR A 99 10.00 -4.78 -7.39
C THR A 99 8.75 -3.97 -7.11
N MET A 100 8.08 -4.24 -5.99
CA MET A 100 6.84 -3.58 -5.60
C MET A 100 6.94 -3.01 -4.17
N LEU A 101 6.37 -1.82 -4.00
CA LEU A 101 6.17 -1.18 -2.71
C LEU A 101 4.68 -1.11 -2.41
N ALA A 102 4.24 -1.63 -1.27
CA ALA A 102 2.90 -1.39 -0.74
C ALA A 102 2.98 -0.39 0.42
N CYS A 103 2.12 0.62 0.41
CA CYS A 103 2.04 1.65 1.44
C CYS A 103 0.61 1.85 1.93
N GLY A 104 0.47 2.13 3.22
CA GLY A 104 -0.77 2.36 3.92
C GLY A 104 -0.90 3.86 4.04
N TRP A 105 -1.97 4.40 3.48
CA TRP A 105 -2.09 5.83 3.21
C TRP A 105 -3.30 6.42 3.94
N VAL A 106 -3.56 5.94 5.16
CA VAL A 106 -4.70 6.27 6.00
C VAL A 106 -5.99 6.25 5.18
N ASN A 107 -6.62 7.39 4.90
CA ASN A 107 -7.90 7.49 4.19
C ASN A 107 -7.77 7.36 2.66
N ALA A 108 -6.55 7.41 2.13
CA ALA A 108 -6.24 7.04 0.75
C ALA A 108 -6.08 5.52 0.58
N GLY A 109 -6.19 4.73 1.67
CA GLY A 109 -6.19 3.27 1.62
C GLY A 109 -4.81 2.67 1.39
N LEU A 110 -4.78 1.45 0.87
CA LEU A 110 -3.56 0.77 0.45
C LEU A 110 -3.19 1.20 -0.97
N ARG A 111 -1.92 1.50 -1.19
CA ARG A 111 -1.34 1.90 -2.48
C ARG A 111 -0.20 0.97 -2.83
N VAL A 112 -0.12 0.53 -4.08
CA VAL A 112 0.96 -0.34 -4.58
C VAL A 112 1.66 0.37 -5.72
N PHE A 113 2.99 0.39 -5.67
CA PHE A 113 3.85 1.04 -6.64
C PHE A 113 4.83 0.02 -7.25
N ASP A 114 5.08 0.14 -8.55
CA ASP A 114 6.25 -0.44 -9.21
C ASP A 114 7.46 0.45 -8.88
N ILE A 115 8.51 -0.15 -8.33
CA ILE A 115 9.73 0.54 -7.91
C ILE A 115 10.99 0.01 -8.63
N ARG A 116 10.84 -0.79 -9.69
CA ARG A 116 11.98 -1.34 -10.45
C ARG A 116 12.85 -0.26 -11.10
N ASP A 117 12.27 0.92 -11.35
CA ASP A 117 12.99 2.17 -11.54
C ASP A 117 12.86 3.04 -10.28
N PRO A 118 13.87 3.08 -9.40
CA PRO A 118 13.79 3.83 -8.15
C PRO A 118 13.74 5.36 -8.34
N TYR A 119 14.04 5.86 -9.54
CA TYR A 119 13.95 7.29 -9.87
C TYR A 119 12.53 7.69 -10.33
N HIS A 120 11.74 6.73 -10.82
CA HIS A 120 10.38 6.95 -11.31
C HIS A 120 9.39 5.91 -10.79
N PRO A 121 9.16 5.81 -9.47
CA PRO A 121 8.12 4.93 -8.93
C PRO A 121 6.75 5.26 -9.52
N LYS A 122 5.97 4.22 -9.86
CA LYS A 122 4.66 4.37 -10.50
C LYS A 122 3.59 3.65 -9.70
N GLU A 123 2.49 4.33 -9.37
CA GLU A 123 1.33 3.64 -8.78
C GLU A 123 0.71 2.68 -9.80
N ILE A 124 0.50 1.43 -9.38
CA ILE A 124 -0.01 0.34 -10.23
C ILE A 124 -1.31 -0.26 -9.69
N ALA A 125 -1.60 -0.15 -8.40
CA ALA A 125 -2.85 -0.60 -7.81
C ALA A 125 -3.18 0.13 -6.51
N TYR A 126 -4.45 0.10 -6.13
CA TYR A 126 -4.90 0.60 -4.83
C TYR A 126 -6.08 -0.21 -4.31
N TRP A 127 -6.30 -0.14 -2.99
CA TRP A 127 -7.48 -0.65 -2.32
C TRP A 127 -7.94 0.32 -1.25
N LYS A 128 -9.20 0.78 -1.36
CA LYS A 128 -9.87 1.56 -0.32
C LYS A 128 -10.93 0.68 0.33
N PRO A 129 -10.75 0.27 1.60
CA PRO A 129 -11.75 -0.53 2.28
C PRO A 129 -13.07 0.24 2.41
N PRO A 130 -14.21 -0.47 2.42
CA PRO A 130 -15.51 0.18 2.52
C PRO A 130 -15.67 0.86 3.88
N ALA A 131 -16.39 1.97 3.91
CA ALA A 131 -16.75 2.63 5.14
C ALA A 131 -17.75 1.78 5.94
N THR A 132 -17.59 1.74 7.27
CA THR A 132 -18.45 0.96 8.15
C THR A 132 -19.78 1.62 8.48
N ARG A 133 -19.98 2.87 8.03
CA ARG A 133 -21.20 3.65 8.24
C ARG A 133 -21.57 3.67 9.72
N THR A 134 -22.80 3.32 10.05
CA THR A 134 -23.33 3.34 11.43
C THR A 134 -23.02 2.08 12.23
N ALA A 135 -22.14 1.19 11.76
CA ALA A 135 -21.77 0.00 12.51
C ALA A 135 -21.05 0.38 13.81
N PHE A 136 -21.40 -0.29 14.92
CA PHE A 136 -20.73 -0.12 16.20
C PHE A 136 -19.73 -1.25 16.44
N LEU A 137 -18.44 -0.92 16.32
CA LEU A 137 -17.34 -1.89 16.36
C LEU A 137 -16.33 -1.49 17.46
N PRO A 138 -16.47 -2.01 18.70
CA PRO A 138 -15.53 -1.75 19.78
C PRO A 138 -14.08 -2.08 19.38
N GLY A 139 -13.14 -1.19 19.70
CA GLY A 139 -11.73 -1.35 19.35
C GLY A 139 -11.34 -0.88 17.95
N SER A 140 -12.26 -0.24 17.21
CA SER A 140 -12.01 0.39 15.90
C SER A 140 -12.34 1.89 15.93
N GLY A 141 -12.09 2.60 14.82
CA GLY A 141 -12.56 3.98 14.60
C GLY A 141 -14.08 4.12 14.49
N ALA A 142 -14.82 3.01 14.39
CA ALA A 142 -16.27 2.95 14.49
C ALA A 142 -16.75 2.59 15.92
N TRP A 143 -15.95 2.90 16.95
CA TRP A 143 -16.31 2.78 18.35
C TRP A 143 -17.15 3.98 18.85
N GLY A 144 -18.29 4.22 18.19
CA GLY A 144 -19.25 5.26 18.58
C GLY A 144 -20.66 4.89 18.11
N PRO A 145 -21.62 4.65 19.02
CA PRO A 145 -22.99 4.30 18.62
C PRO A 145 -23.63 5.42 17.79
N GLY A 146 -24.23 5.07 16.64
CA GLY A 146 -24.96 6.01 15.78
C GLY A 146 -24.08 6.96 14.96
N VAL A 147 -22.76 6.82 14.99
CA VAL A 147 -21.84 7.63 14.19
C VAL A 147 -21.75 7.08 12.77
N ASP A 148 -22.11 7.86 11.75
CA ASP A 148 -21.94 7.48 10.34
C ASP A 148 -20.50 7.79 9.88
N ARG A 149 -19.65 6.75 9.87
CA ARG A 149 -18.29 6.84 9.31
C ARG A 149 -18.34 6.74 7.79
N THR A 150 -17.73 7.71 7.11
CA THR A 150 -17.80 7.82 5.64
C THR A 150 -16.59 7.26 4.90
N PHE A 151 -15.56 6.85 5.64
CA PHE A 151 -14.38 6.17 5.13
C PHE A 151 -13.79 5.25 6.20
N ASP A 152 -12.92 4.35 5.77
CA ASP A 152 -12.06 3.56 6.64
C ASP A 152 -10.58 3.92 6.36
N LYS A 153 -9.67 3.43 7.20
CA LYS A 153 -8.24 3.81 7.17
C LYS A 153 -7.32 2.60 7.26
N ILE A 154 -6.24 2.63 6.48
CA ILE A 154 -5.14 1.66 6.51
C ILE A 154 -3.85 2.39 6.91
N ALA A 155 -3.41 2.15 8.15
CA ALA A 155 -2.17 2.72 8.70
C ALA A 155 -1.15 1.64 9.12
N GLY A 156 -1.56 0.37 9.15
CA GLY A 156 -0.70 -0.75 9.53
C GLY A 156 0.25 -1.20 8.42
N TYR A 157 1.17 -2.10 8.75
CA TYR A 157 1.98 -2.81 7.76
C TYR A 157 1.12 -3.78 6.94
N MET A 158 1.48 -3.93 5.67
CA MET A 158 0.98 -4.98 4.79
C MET A 158 2.01 -6.10 4.72
N ARG A 159 1.61 -7.23 4.15
CA ARG A 159 2.50 -8.33 3.83
C ARG A 159 2.21 -8.84 2.44
N PHE A 160 3.22 -8.85 1.58
CA PHE A 160 3.19 -9.66 0.36
C PHE A 160 3.29 -11.13 0.75
N HIS A 161 2.39 -11.96 0.22
CA HIS A 161 2.34 -13.39 0.50
C HIS A 161 2.19 -14.17 -0.80
N LYS A 162 3.16 -15.03 -1.11
CA LYS A 162 3.10 -15.97 -2.23
C LYS A 162 2.39 -17.24 -1.76
N ARG A 163 1.17 -17.47 -2.24
CA ARG A 163 0.40 -18.68 -1.97
C ARG A 163 0.64 -19.69 -3.10
N SER A 164 0.99 -20.94 -2.78
CA SER A 164 1.06 -22.00 -3.82
C SER A 164 -0.34 -22.27 -4.37
N ARG A 165 -0.49 -22.31 -5.71
CA ARG A 165 -1.73 -22.81 -6.34
C ARG A 165 -1.68 -24.33 -6.38
N GLY A 166 -1.94 -24.99 -5.25
CA GLY A 166 -2.01 -26.45 -5.21
C GLY A 166 -2.81 -26.99 -4.02
N HIS A 167 -3.81 -27.83 -4.34
CA HIS A 167 -4.50 -28.78 -3.45
C HIS A 167 -5.69 -28.35 -2.59
N ASP A 168 -6.56 -27.45 -3.09
CA ASP A 168 -7.94 -27.34 -2.58
C ASP A 168 -8.92 -28.02 -3.55
N LYS A 169 -8.63 -29.28 -3.92
CA LYS A 169 -9.70 -30.19 -4.33
C LYS A 169 -10.30 -30.71 -3.04
N GLY A 170 -11.54 -30.33 -2.78
CA GLY A 170 -12.34 -30.93 -1.72
C GLY A 170 -12.23 -32.45 -1.77
N LYS A 171 -12.32 -33.08 -0.59
CA LYS A 171 -12.46 -34.52 -0.44
C LYS A 171 -13.77 -34.98 -1.11
N GLU A 172 -13.81 -35.05 -2.43
CA GLU A 172 -14.79 -35.84 -3.15
C GLU A 172 -14.16 -37.21 -3.37
N ASN A 173 -14.72 -38.19 -2.66
CA ASN A 173 -14.43 -39.60 -2.84
C ASN A 173 -14.70 -39.98 -4.29
N HIS A 174 -13.67 -40.26 -5.08
CA HIS A 174 -13.83 -41.12 -6.25
C HIS A 174 -12.54 -41.91 -6.50
N ASN A 175 -12.65 -43.24 -6.33
CA ASN A 175 -11.73 -44.20 -6.90
C ASN A 175 -11.82 -44.09 -8.42
N ASP A 176 -10.81 -43.49 -9.05
CA ASP A 176 -10.53 -43.77 -10.45
C ASP A 176 -9.02 -43.78 -10.70
N HIS A 177 -8.52 -44.95 -11.06
CA HIS A 177 -7.17 -45.18 -11.54
C HIS A 177 -7.12 -44.87 -13.04
N ASN A 178 -6.70 -43.65 -13.40
CA ASN A 178 -5.92 -43.30 -14.60
C ASN A 178 -6.10 -41.81 -14.85
N ASP A 179 -5.04 -41.01 -14.71
CA ASP A 179 -4.43 -40.39 -15.88
C ASP A 179 -3.15 -39.64 -15.54
N ARG A 180 -2.25 -39.69 -16.51
CA ARG A 180 -0.86 -39.29 -16.46
C ARG A 180 -0.68 -37.78 -16.61
N ASN A 181 0.40 -37.28 -16.01
CA ASN A 181 1.21 -36.17 -16.51
C ASN A 181 0.63 -34.75 -16.37
N GLY A 182 0.47 -34.28 -15.13
CA GLY A 182 0.32 -32.85 -14.83
C GLY A 182 1.67 -32.21 -14.56
N ASN A 183 2.42 -31.84 -15.61
CA ASN A 183 3.56 -30.92 -15.49
C ASN A 183 3.03 -29.48 -15.35
N GLY A 184 2.18 -29.24 -14.36
CA GLY A 184 1.68 -27.92 -14.02
C GLY A 184 2.78 -27.22 -13.24
N LYS A 185 3.39 -26.19 -13.81
CA LYS A 185 4.18 -25.24 -13.02
C LYS A 185 3.31 -24.80 -11.86
N ASP A 186 3.72 -25.09 -10.63
CA ASP A 186 3.02 -24.66 -9.41
C ASP A 186 3.01 -23.14 -9.40
N GLY A 187 2.02 -22.52 -10.04
CA GLY A 187 1.94 -21.08 -10.14
C GLY A 187 1.69 -20.51 -8.76
N HIS A 188 2.54 -19.61 -8.28
CA HIS A 188 2.22 -18.88 -7.07
C HIS A 188 1.17 -17.80 -7.35
N GLU A 189 0.22 -17.61 -6.44
CA GLU A 189 -0.65 -16.44 -6.43
C GLU A 189 -0.14 -15.43 -5.40
N LEU A 190 0.19 -14.23 -5.85
CA LEU A 190 0.58 -13.13 -4.97
C LEU A 190 -0.65 -12.50 -4.33
N GLU A 191 -0.65 -12.45 -3.00
CA GLU A 191 -1.64 -11.79 -2.16
C GLU A 191 -1.00 -10.64 -1.39
N ILE A 192 -1.80 -9.63 -1.05
CA ILE A 192 -1.40 -8.58 -0.11
C ILE A 192 -2.33 -8.67 1.10
N TRP A 193 -1.75 -9.01 2.24
CA TRP A 193 -2.46 -9.08 3.52
C TRP A 193 -2.35 -7.74 4.23
N THR A 194 -3.46 -7.22 4.73
CA THR A 194 -3.49 -5.93 5.43
C THR A 194 -4.56 -5.92 6.52
N VAL A 195 -4.51 -4.92 7.40
CA VAL A 195 -5.53 -4.65 8.40
C VAL A 195 -5.97 -3.21 8.20
N SER A 196 -7.28 -2.99 8.09
CA SER A 196 -7.85 -1.66 8.20
C SER A 196 -8.54 -1.51 9.55
N ASP A 197 -8.68 -0.25 9.96
CA ASP A 197 -9.14 0.12 11.29
C ASP A 197 -10.52 -0.45 11.63
N SER A 198 -11.43 -0.49 10.65
CA SER A 198 -12.82 -0.90 10.89
C SER A 198 -13.22 -2.22 10.20
N ASN A 199 -12.54 -2.63 9.14
CA ASN A 199 -12.83 -3.92 8.46
C ASN A 199 -11.93 -5.07 8.93
N GLY A 200 -10.94 -4.79 9.79
CA GLY A 200 -10.03 -5.80 10.30
C GLY A 200 -9.12 -6.39 9.21
N PHE A 201 -8.75 -7.66 9.37
CA PHE A 201 -7.85 -8.37 8.47
C PHE A 201 -8.46 -8.65 7.10
N GLN A 202 -7.70 -8.35 6.05
CA GLN A 202 -8.10 -8.48 4.65
C GLN A 202 -7.00 -9.16 3.85
N VAL A 203 -7.41 -10.09 2.98
CA VAL A 203 -6.54 -10.71 1.97
C VAL A 203 -6.93 -10.14 0.61
N LEU A 204 -6.04 -9.38 0.01
CA LEU A 204 -6.25 -8.72 -1.28
C LEU A 204 -5.54 -9.49 -2.38
N ARG A 205 -6.19 -9.57 -3.55
CA ARG A 205 -5.64 -10.19 -4.76
C ARG A 205 -5.72 -9.19 -5.89
N PHE A 206 -4.71 -9.21 -6.76
CA PHE A 206 -4.78 -8.48 -8.01
C PHE A 206 -5.88 -9.05 -8.91
N THR A 207 -6.53 -8.17 -9.67
CA THR A 207 -7.56 -8.57 -10.64
C THR A 207 -6.94 -9.37 -11.77
N ASP A 208 -7.74 -10.19 -12.46
CA ASP A 208 -7.22 -10.98 -13.59
C ASP A 208 -6.71 -10.10 -14.73
N SER A 209 -7.36 -8.96 -14.97
CA SER A 209 -6.89 -7.96 -15.93
C SER A 209 -5.50 -7.43 -15.55
N PHE A 210 -5.29 -7.08 -14.28
CA PHE A 210 -3.97 -6.66 -13.80
C PHE A 210 -2.92 -7.75 -14.04
N LYS A 211 -3.24 -9.01 -13.69
CA LYS A 211 -2.33 -10.15 -13.88
C LYS A 211 -1.93 -10.34 -15.34
N VAL A 212 -2.85 -10.11 -16.29
CA VAL A 212 -2.56 -10.22 -17.73
C VAL A 212 -1.58 -9.16 -18.20
N HIS A 213 -1.67 -7.93 -17.67
CA HIS A 213 -0.85 -6.79 -18.10
C HIS A 213 0.48 -6.65 -17.34
N HIS A 214 0.66 -7.36 -16.22
CA HIS A 214 1.79 -7.22 -15.31
C HIS A 214 2.45 -8.57 -14.98
N LYS A 215 2.53 -9.48 -15.96
CA LYS A 215 3.15 -10.81 -15.77
C LYS A 215 4.61 -10.71 -15.30
N ASP A 216 5.34 -9.73 -15.82
CA ASP A 216 6.72 -9.40 -15.46
C ASP A 216 6.91 -8.96 -13.99
N LEU A 217 5.83 -8.58 -13.30
CA LEU A 217 5.84 -8.26 -11.87
C LEU A 217 5.39 -9.44 -10.99
N LEU A 218 4.72 -10.43 -11.56
CA LEU A 218 4.02 -11.48 -10.81
C LEU A 218 4.58 -12.88 -11.04
N ASP A 219 5.23 -13.11 -12.18
CA ASP A 219 5.94 -14.35 -12.46
C ASP A 219 7.33 -14.24 -11.83
N ASP A 220 7.65 -15.19 -10.94
CA ASP A 220 8.96 -15.26 -10.31
C ASP A 220 10.03 -15.50 -11.38
N SER A 221 10.89 -14.51 -11.59
CA SER A 221 12.14 -14.68 -12.33
C SER A 221 13.28 -15.19 -11.43
N ASP A 222 12.96 -15.88 -10.32
CA ASP A 222 13.94 -16.41 -9.37
C ASP A 222 14.64 -17.70 -9.87
N ASP A 223 14.58 -17.99 -11.18
CA ASP A 223 15.32 -19.08 -11.84
C ASP A 223 16.58 -18.55 -12.57
N GLU A 224 17.52 -17.91 -11.85
CA GLU A 224 18.95 -17.81 -12.25
C GLU A 224 19.88 -17.83 -11.04
#